data_AF-A0A2R6KH01-F1
#
_entry.id   AF-A0A2R6KH01-F1
#
_cell.length_a   1.000
_cell.length_b   1.000
_cell.length_c   1.000
_cell.angle_alpha   90.00
_cell.angle_beta   90.00
_cell.angle_gamma   90.00
#
_symmetry.space_group_name_H-M   'P 1'
#
loop_
_entity.id
_entity.type
_entity.pdbx_description
1 polymer ?
#
loop_
_entity_poly.entity_id
_entity_poly.type
_entity_poly.pdbx_seq_one_letter_code
_entity_poly.pdbx_strand_id
1 'polypeptide(L)'
;MTRHLRSCLPEEQTGQKPVTVLRIAGEHRSDYWIHVAVDATTTLRTLDAFLRGFWLECCGHMSAFTLGDVRFVRPYSEEEMAARLGIRRESMDTDFELVQPAVDEEFGYEYDFGTTTALVVRVVEKGHWDLADLAATSEREDSVEQDGVVLLTRNDQRDRECATCGDPATEICQTCLRTRGPEALFCEECAEAHEAECDRPAYLPVVNSPRSGVCGYTG
;
A
#
# COMPACT_ATOMS: atom_id res chain seq x y z
N MET A 1 14.65 -9.40 -0.92
CA MET A 1 15.02 -8.15 -1.61
C MET A 1 15.52 -7.05 -0.67
N THR A 2 15.12 -7.01 0.60
CA THR A 2 15.55 -5.99 1.57
C THR A 2 17.08 -5.85 1.71
N ARG A 3 17.83 -6.96 1.62
CA ARG A 3 19.30 -6.94 1.59
C ARG A 3 19.89 -6.21 0.39
N HIS A 4 19.27 -6.36 -0.79
CA HIS A 4 19.72 -5.66 -1.99
C HIS A 4 19.39 -4.17 -1.90
N LEU A 5 18.22 -3.81 -1.36
CA LEU A 5 17.87 -2.42 -1.14
C LEU A 5 18.86 -1.71 -0.20
N ARG A 6 19.21 -2.33 0.94
CA ARG A 6 20.21 -1.78 1.86
C ARG A 6 21.56 -1.53 1.17
N SER A 7 21.98 -2.40 0.24
CA SER A 7 23.22 -2.19 -0.52
C SER A 7 23.11 -1.15 -1.65
N CYS A 8 21.89 -0.77 -2.04
CA CYS A 8 21.65 0.24 -3.07
C CYS A 8 21.41 1.64 -2.48
N LEU A 9 21.16 1.74 -1.17
CA LEU A 9 21.12 3.04 -0.50
C LEU A 9 22.50 3.69 -0.56
N PRO A 10 22.60 5.00 -0.84
CA PRO A 10 23.88 5.70 -0.82
C PRO A 10 24.59 5.50 0.52
N GLU A 11 25.84 5.03 0.48
CA GLU A 11 26.67 4.86 1.69
C GLU A 11 26.97 6.22 2.34
N GLU A 12 27.12 7.26 1.52
CA GLU A 12 27.28 8.63 1.98
C GLU A 12 25.94 9.20 2.45
N GLN A 13 25.93 9.76 3.64
CA GLN A 13 24.77 10.48 4.19
C GLN A 13 24.71 11.84 3.50
N THR A 14 23.98 11.93 2.38
CA THR A 14 23.92 13.16 1.57
C THR A 14 22.97 14.21 2.15
N GLY A 15 22.06 13.81 3.03
CA GLY A 15 21.04 14.67 3.63
C GLY A 15 21.40 15.15 5.04
N GLN A 16 20.82 16.29 5.44
CA GLN A 16 20.88 16.76 6.83
C GLN A 16 19.70 16.26 7.68
N LYS A 17 18.59 15.88 7.04
CA LYS A 17 17.37 15.43 7.72
C LYS A 17 17.37 13.92 7.86
N PRO A 18 16.87 13.38 8.99
CA PRO A 18 16.61 11.96 9.12
C PRO A 18 15.62 11.49 8.05
N VAL A 19 15.87 10.31 7.50
CA VAL A 19 15.03 9.61 6.53
C VAL A 19 14.91 8.16 6.98
N THR A 20 13.69 7.65 6.89
CA THR A 20 13.35 6.27 7.22
C THR A 20 12.90 5.54 5.98
N VAL A 21 13.53 4.41 5.73
CA VAL A 21 13.22 3.53 4.60
C VAL A 21 12.26 2.45 5.09
N LEU A 22 11.09 2.38 4.46
CA LEU A 22 10.03 1.43 4.81
C LEU A 22 9.88 0.38 3.71
N ARG A 23 9.59 -0.85 4.10
CA ARG A 23 9.01 -1.87 3.22
C ARG A 23 7.53 -2.00 3.56
N ILE A 24 6.67 -1.84 2.57
CA ILE A 24 5.22 -1.91 2.73
C ILE A 24 4.71 -3.05 1.85
N ALA A 25 3.93 -3.97 2.39
CA ALA A 25 3.42 -5.12 1.65
C ALA A 25 1.96 -5.43 2.02
N GLY A 26 1.22 -6.02 1.09
CA GLY A 26 -0.12 -6.53 1.41
C GLY A 26 -0.04 -7.62 2.47
N GLU A 27 -0.81 -7.51 3.55
CA GLU A 27 -0.80 -8.49 4.66
C GLU A 27 -1.25 -9.88 4.16
N HIS A 28 -2.30 -9.91 3.35
CA HIS A 28 -2.83 -11.14 2.75
C HIS A 28 -2.44 -11.32 1.28
N ARG A 29 -1.75 -10.32 0.70
CA ARG A 29 -1.26 -10.33 -0.69
C ARG A 29 0.19 -9.85 -0.75
N SER A 30 1.06 -10.61 -0.09
CA SER A 30 2.47 -10.25 0.16
C SER A 30 3.36 -10.23 -1.08
N ASP A 31 2.86 -10.74 -2.19
CA ASP A 31 3.44 -10.62 -3.52
C ASP A 31 3.43 -9.19 -4.04
N TYR A 32 2.50 -8.35 -3.54
CA TYR A 32 2.50 -6.91 -3.71
C TYR A 32 3.31 -6.24 -2.59
N TRP A 33 4.35 -5.51 -2.96
CA TRP A 33 5.16 -4.72 -2.03
C TRP A 33 5.84 -3.54 -2.70
N ILE A 34 6.10 -2.52 -1.89
CA ILE A 34 6.85 -1.31 -2.25
C ILE A 34 7.92 -1.03 -1.19
N HIS A 35 8.97 -0.29 -1.58
CA HIS A 35 9.86 0.39 -0.66
C HIS A 35 9.74 1.89 -0.86
N VAL A 36 9.65 2.61 0.26
CA VAL A 36 9.50 4.07 0.26
C VAL A 36 10.51 4.68 1.22
N ALA A 37 11.03 5.85 0.88
CA ALA A 37 11.77 6.70 1.79
C ALA A 37 10.83 7.79 2.32
N VAL A 38 10.89 8.06 3.61
CA VAL A 38 10.04 9.02 4.32
C VAL A 38 10.94 9.96 5.11
N ASP A 39 10.86 11.27 4.91
CA ASP A 39 11.59 12.21 5.74
C ASP A 39 11.02 12.29 7.16
N ALA A 40 11.85 12.71 8.11
CA ALA A 40 11.49 12.79 9.52
C ALA A 40 10.25 13.65 9.80
N THR A 41 10.11 14.76 9.06
CA THR A 41 9.03 15.74 9.26
C THR A 41 7.76 15.41 8.48
N THR A 42 7.73 14.31 7.72
CA THR A 42 6.50 13.82 7.09
C THR A 42 5.51 13.37 8.13
N THR A 43 4.26 13.81 8.00
CA THR A 43 3.16 13.34 8.86
C THR A 43 2.66 11.96 8.41
N LEU A 44 2.07 11.19 9.34
CA LEU A 44 1.30 9.99 8.98
C LEU A 44 0.19 10.28 7.96
N ARG A 45 -0.39 11.48 7.97
CA ARG A 45 -1.38 11.92 6.97
C ARG A 45 -0.78 11.95 5.58
N THR A 46 0.43 12.47 5.43
CA THR A 46 1.10 12.53 4.13
C THR A 46 1.48 11.14 3.64
N LEU A 47 1.96 10.26 4.53
CA LEU A 47 2.20 8.85 4.19
C LEU A 47 0.90 8.12 3.78
N ASP A 48 -0.21 8.37 4.48
CA ASP A 48 -1.54 7.88 4.09
C ASP A 48 -1.95 8.39 2.70
N ALA A 49 -1.77 9.68 2.42
CA ALA A 49 -2.09 10.27 1.13
C ALA A 49 -1.26 9.67 -0.01
N PHE A 50 0.03 9.43 0.23
CA PHE A 50 0.90 8.73 -0.71
C PHE A 50 0.39 7.31 -0.99
N LEU A 51 0.14 6.50 0.05
CA LEU A 51 -0.34 5.12 -0.11
C LEU A 51 -1.67 5.04 -0.86
N ARG A 52 -2.58 5.95 -0.54
CA ARG A 52 -3.86 6.12 -1.23
C ARG A 52 -3.66 6.44 -2.70
N GLY A 53 -2.95 7.53 -2.99
CA GLY A 53 -2.76 7.99 -4.36
C GLY A 53 -1.98 7.02 -5.23
N PHE A 54 -1.05 6.27 -4.65
CA PHE A 54 -0.23 5.31 -5.38
C PHE A 54 -0.88 3.92 -5.53
N TRP A 55 -1.65 3.46 -4.54
CA TRP A 55 -1.91 2.02 -4.41
C TRP A 55 -3.31 1.59 -3.97
N LEU A 56 -4.13 2.49 -3.41
CA LEU A 56 -5.33 2.06 -2.65
C LEU A 56 -6.60 2.87 -2.91
N GLU A 57 -6.51 4.13 -3.32
CA GLU A 57 -7.67 5.02 -3.29
C GLU A 57 -8.70 4.65 -4.37
N CYS A 58 -9.97 4.54 -3.97
CA CYS A 58 -11.07 4.32 -4.91
C CYS A 58 -12.26 5.27 -4.68
N CYS A 59 -12.65 5.54 -3.42
CA CYS A 59 -13.89 6.28 -3.12
C CYS A 59 -13.84 7.13 -1.82
N GLY A 60 -12.65 7.48 -1.32
CA GLY A 60 -12.48 8.33 -0.15
C GLY A 60 -12.73 7.62 1.20
N HIS A 61 -12.45 6.32 1.29
CA HIS A 61 -12.72 5.54 2.50
C HIS A 61 -11.84 5.95 3.69
N MET A 62 -12.19 5.41 4.87
CA MET A 62 -11.40 5.59 6.09
C MET A 62 -10.10 4.79 6.05
N SER A 63 -9.08 5.27 6.76
CA SER A 63 -7.83 4.53 6.94
C SER A 63 -7.28 4.67 8.36
N ALA A 64 -6.36 3.78 8.71
CA ALA A 64 -5.65 3.85 9.98
C ALA A 64 -4.25 3.25 9.92
N PHE A 65 -3.31 3.85 10.65
CA PHE A 65 -2.09 3.16 11.10
C PHE A 65 -2.29 2.64 12.52
N THR A 66 -1.70 1.49 12.83
CA THR A 66 -1.68 0.93 14.19
C THR A 66 -0.22 0.73 14.62
N LEU A 67 0.25 1.57 15.52
CA LEU A 67 1.60 1.54 16.08
C LEU A 67 1.50 1.30 17.59
N GLY A 68 1.92 0.12 18.05
CA GLY A 68 1.74 -0.28 19.45
C GLY A 68 0.25 -0.30 19.85
N ASP A 69 -0.08 0.39 20.94
CA ASP A 69 -1.45 0.55 21.45
C ASP A 69 -2.17 1.79 20.90
N VAL A 70 -1.57 2.51 19.95
CA VAL A 70 -2.12 3.72 19.35
C VAL A 70 -2.56 3.46 17.91
N ARG A 71 -3.80 3.85 17.62
CA ARG A 71 -4.39 3.80 16.29
C ARG A 71 -4.60 5.22 15.75
N PHE A 72 -3.82 5.60 14.75
CA PHE A 72 -3.92 6.88 14.07
C PHE A 72 -4.95 6.77 12.95
N VAL A 73 -6.06 7.50 13.01
CA VAL A 73 -7.22 7.27 12.14
C VAL A 73 -7.56 8.50 11.28
N ARG A 74 -8.11 8.27 10.09
CA ARG A 74 -8.68 9.31 9.24
C ARG A 74 -10.05 8.87 8.67
N PRO A 75 -11.10 9.72 8.75
CA PRO A 75 -11.15 10.99 9.51
C PRO A 75 -11.03 10.73 11.01
N TYR A 76 -10.50 11.73 11.74
CA TYR A 76 -10.37 11.70 13.19
C TYR A 76 -11.43 12.63 13.80
N SER A 77 -12.07 12.18 14.88
CA SER A 77 -12.92 13.02 15.71
C SER A 77 -12.63 12.77 17.18
N GLU A 78 -12.59 13.85 17.97
CA GLU A 78 -12.37 13.77 19.43
C GLU A 78 -13.58 13.14 20.15
N GLU A 79 -14.76 13.18 19.53
CA GLU A 79 -16.00 12.63 20.11
C GLU A 79 -16.06 11.10 20.01
N GLU A 80 -15.41 10.49 19.03
CA GLU A 80 -15.33 9.03 18.84
C GLU A 80 -14.29 8.35 19.75
N MET A 81 -13.77 9.06 20.76
CA MET A 81 -12.79 8.61 21.76
C MET A 81 -13.24 7.47 22.69
N ALA A 82 -14.27 6.69 22.32
CA ALA A 82 -14.56 5.45 23.00
C ALA A 82 -13.44 4.43 22.70
N ALA A 83 -12.40 4.44 23.54
CA ALA A 83 -11.35 3.43 23.54
C ALA A 83 -11.99 2.05 23.68
N ARG A 84 -12.09 1.32 22.57
CA ARG A 84 -12.34 -0.11 22.64
C ARG A 84 -11.05 -0.77 23.09
N LEU A 85 -11.10 -1.48 24.22
CA LEU A 85 -10.06 -2.44 24.63
C LEU A 85 -8.64 -1.85 24.79
N GLY A 86 -8.51 -0.66 25.40
CA GLY A 86 -7.19 -0.08 25.69
C GLY A 86 -6.43 0.48 24.48
N ILE A 87 -7.06 0.50 23.30
CA ILE A 87 -6.48 1.11 22.10
C ILE A 87 -6.79 2.61 22.09
N ARG A 88 -5.75 3.45 22.13
CA ARG A 88 -5.86 4.90 22.00
C ARG A 88 -6.08 5.27 20.54
N ARG A 89 -6.88 6.30 20.27
CA ARG A 89 -7.10 6.82 18.91
C ARG A 89 -6.52 8.23 18.82
N GLU A 90 -5.78 8.50 17.77
CA GLU A 90 -5.14 9.81 17.54
C GLU A 90 -5.26 10.26 16.08
N SER A 91 -5.01 11.54 15.81
CA SER A 91 -5.02 12.10 14.45
C SER A 91 -3.77 11.70 13.69
N MET A 92 -3.89 11.48 12.38
CA MET A 92 -2.73 11.32 11.49
C MET A 92 -1.91 12.62 11.28
N ASP A 93 -2.30 13.75 11.88
CA ASP A 93 -1.49 14.99 11.97
C ASP A 93 -0.33 14.84 12.97
N THR A 94 0.42 13.75 12.86
CA THR A 94 1.55 13.42 13.72
C THR A 94 2.75 13.13 12.84
N ASP A 95 3.87 13.80 13.13
CA ASP A 95 5.13 13.58 12.44
C ASP A 95 5.59 12.13 12.63
N PHE A 96 5.99 11.49 11.54
CA PHE A 96 6.38 10.08 11.53
C PHE A 96 7.57 9.81 12.46
N GLU A 97 8.52 10.75 12.55
CA GLU A 97 9.68 10.62 13.44
C GLU A 97 9.29 10.42 14.92
N LEU A 98 8.16 10.95 15.37
CA LEU A 98 7.71 10.86 16.77
C LEU A 98 7.19 9.47 17.14
N VAL A 99 6.74 8.70 16.15
CA VAL A 99 5.99 7.45 16.35
C VAL A 99 6.63 6.25 15.65
N GLN A 100 7.64 6.48 14.81
CA GLN A 100 8.28 5.43 14.02
C GLN A 100 8.89 4.33 14.91
N PRO A 101 8.63 3.05 14.60
CA PRO A 101 9.24 1.92 15.31
C PRO A 101 10.76 1.84 15.14
N ALA A 102 11.42 0.94 15.87
CA ALA A 102 12.84 0.64 15.66
C ALA A 102 13.08 -0.05 14.30
N VAL A 103 14.34 -0.07 13.86
CA VAL A 103 14.72 -0.84 12.65
C VAL A 103 14.34 -2.31 12.85
N ASP A 104 13.81 -2.92 11.78
CA ASP A 104 13.28 -4.28 11.74
C ASP A 104 11.96 -4.53 12.50
N GLU A 105 11.37 -3.50 13.12
CA GLU A 105 10.00 -3.58 13.67
C GLU A 105 8.93 -3.34 12.60
N GLU A 106 7.74 -3.90 12.85
CA GLU A 106 6.58 -3.84 11.96
C GLU A 106 5.37 -3.18 12.63
N PHE A 107 4.54 -2.54 11.81
CA PHE A 107 3.28 -1.93 12.21
C PHE A 107 2.24 -2.04 11.10
N GLY A 108 0.96 -1.91 11.46
CA GLY A 108 -0.15 -2.13 10.54
C GLY A 108 -0.65 -0.85 9.89
N TYR A 109 -1.16 -0.98 8.66
CA TYR A 109 -1.98 0.03 8.00
C TYR A 109 -3.22 -0.62 7.39
N GLU A 110 -4.37 0.03 7.50
CA GLU A 110 -5.63 -0.43 6.92
C GLU A 110 -6.27 0.71 6.12
N TYR A 111 -6.73 0.40 4.91
CA TYR A 111 -7.58 1.26 4.10
C TYR A 111 -8.92 0.57 3.83
N ASP A 112 -10.00 1.35 3.94
CA ASP A 112 -11.38 0.94 3.82
C ASP A 112 -11.84 -0.09 4.87
N PHE A 113 -12.55 0.37 5.91
CA PHE A 113 -13.01 -0.53 6.98
C PHE A 113 -14.17 -1.46 6.58
N GLY A 114 -14.77 -1.27 5.39
CA GLY A 114 -15.81 -2.14 4.84
C GLY A 114 -15.25 -3.27 3.98
N THR A 115 -14.31 -2.94 3.09
CA THR A 115 -13.54 -3.93 2.30
C THR A 115 -12.04 -3.70 2.46
N THR A 116 -11.53 -4.13 3.61
CA THR A 116 -10.19 -3.77 4.08
C THR A 116 -9.08 -4.31 3.23
N THR A 117 -8.23 -3.39 2.78
CA THR A 117 -6.88 -3.69 2.32
C THR A 117 -5.94 -3.43 3.50
N ALA A 118 -5.45 -4.51 4.11
CA ALA A 118 -4.50 -4.46 5.21
C ALA A 118 -3.07 -4.58 4.67
N LEU A 119 -2.18 -3.73 5.18
CA LEU A 119 -0.76 -3.67 4.83
C LEU A 119 0.10 -3.85 6.09
N VAL A 120 1.23 -4.54 5.91
CA VAL A 120 2.30 -4.60 6.90
C VAL A 120 3.39 -3.63 6.47
N VAL A 121 3.74 -2.70 7.37
CA VAL A 121 4.82 -1.73 7.19
C VAL A 121 5.99 -2.11 8.09
N ARG A 122 7.17 -2.30 7.50
CA ARG A 122 8.40 -2.63 8.21
C ARG A 122 9.43 -1.52 8.06
N VAL A 123 10.06 -1.13 9.15
CA VAL A 123 11.22 -0.24 9.12
C VAL A 123 12.44 -1.02 8.64
N VAL A 124 12.99 -0.66 7.49
CA VAL A 124 14.14 -1.34 6.87
C VAL A 124 15.46 -0.72 7.30
N GLU A 125 15.54 0.60 7.30
CA GLU A 125 16.77 1.35 7.58
C GLU A 125 16.42 2.77 8.02
N LYS A 126 17.31 3.38 8.80
CA LYS A 126 17.26 4.81 9.15
C LYS A 126 18.60 5.46 8.83
N GLY A 127 18.58 6.68 8.32
CA GLY A 127 19.80 7.42 8.00
C GLY A 127 19.47 8.86 7.63
N HIS A 128 20.40 9.53 6.96
CA HIS A 128 20.24 10.91 6.50
C HIS A 128 20.59 10.97 5.03
N TRP A 129 19.57 11.12 4.20
CA TRP A 129 19.69 11.18 2.75
C TRP A 129 18.88 12.38 2.25
N ASP A 130 19.34 13.00 1.18
CA ASP A 130 18.48 13.92 0.46
C ASP A 130 17.43 13.09 -0.30
N LEU A 131 16.14 13.44 -0.14
CA LEU A 131 15.07 12.71 -0.83
C LEU A 131 15.17 12.87 -2.35
N ALA A 132 15.67 14.00 -2.85
CA ALA A 132 15.86 14.21 -4.28
C ALA A 132 16.97 13.29 -4.84
N ASP A 133 18.03 13.05 -4.07
CA ASP A 133 19.07 12.10 -4.45
C ASP A 133 18.51 10.67 -4.52
N LEU A 134 17.70 10.28 -3.52
CA LEU A 134 17.04 8.97 -3.52
C LEU A 134 16.04 8.83 -4.67
N ALA A 135 15.27 9.88 -4.98
CA ALA A 135 14.35 9.90 -6.11
C ALA A 135 15.10 9.76 -7.44
N ALA A 136 16.25 10.42 -7.60
CA ALA A 136 17.08 10.30 -8.80
C ALA A 136 17.66 8.90 -9.03
N THR A 137 17.78 8.09 -7.97
CA THR A 137 18.17 6.67 -8.09
C THR A 137 17.00 5.73 -8.38
N SER A 138 15.75 6.22 -8.33
CA SER A 138 14.58 5.43 -8.68
C SER A 138 14.52 5.24 -10.20
N GLU A 139 14.67 4.01 -10.67
CA GLU A 139 14.78 3.69 -12.10
C GLU A 139 13.44 3.77 -12.88
N ARG A 140 12.38 4.37 -12.33
CA ARG A 140 11.03 4.34 -12.94
C ARG A 140 10.38 5.72 -13.06
N GLU A 141 9.82 5.98 -14.24
CA GLU A 141 9.08 7.21 -14.59
C GLU A 141 7.80 7.43 -13.76
N ASP A 142 7.33 6.40 -13.04
CA ASP A 142 6.16 6.46 -12.15
C ASP A 142 6.46 6.99 -10.74
N SER A 143 7.54 7.75 -10.55
CA SER A 143 7.89 8.28 -9.23
C SER A 143 6.84 9.29 -8.77
N VAL A 144 5.87 8.82 -7.97
CA VAL A 144 4.94 9.70 -7.27
C VAL A 144 5.71 10.35 -6.13
N GLU A 145 6.06 11.62 -6.33
CA GLU A 145 6.58 12.47 -5.27
C GLU A 145 5.41 13.10 -4.53
N GLN A 146 5.25 12.72 -3.27
CA GLN A 146 4.45 13.47 -2.30
C GLN A 146 5.45 14.18 -1.39
N ASP A 147 5.15 15.40 -0.94
CA ASP A 147 6.08 16.17 -0.10
C ASP A 147 6.58 15.30 1.08
N GLY A 148 7.85 14.90 1.01
CA GLY A 148 8.48 14.09 2.06
C GLY A 148 8.38 12.56 1.94
N VAL A 149 7.75 12.03 0.89
CA VAL A 149 7.68 10.58 0.60
C VAL A 149 8.11 10.29 -0.83
N VAL A 150 9.07 9.38 -0.98
CA VAL A 150 9.62 8.94 -2.28
C VAL A 150 9.44 7.43 -2.43
N LEU A 151 8.88 7.00 -3.56
CA LEU A 151 8.89 5.60 -3.97
C LEU A 151 10.30 5.20 -4.45
N LEU A 152 10.94 4.26 -3.77
CA LEU A 152 12.26 3.76 -4.17
C LEU A 152 12.14 2.62 -5.19
N THR A 153 11.24 1.67 -4.93
CA THR A 153 11.03 0.50 -5.80
C THR A 153 9.74 -0.24 -5.45
N ARG A 154 9.23 -1.06 -6.37
CA ARG A 154 8.07 -1.94 -6.17
C ARG A 154 8.29 -3.28 -6.88
N ASN A 155 7.50 -4.29 -6.55
CA ASN A 155 7.45 -5.50 -7.37
C ASN A 155 6.95 -5.19 -8.79
N ASP A 156 7.33 -6.02 -9.75
CA ASP A 156 6.65 -6.06 -11.03
C ASP A 156 5.25 -6.67 -10.89
N GLN A 157 4.36 -6.27 -11.78
CA GLN A 157 3.04 -6.88 -11.86
C GLN A 157 3.23 -8.37 -12.10
N ARG A 158 2.65 -9.18 -11.23
CA ARG A 158 2.68 -10.62 -11.42
C ARG A 158 1.75 -10.99 -12.57
N ASP A 159 2.26 -11.81 -13.47
CA ASP A 159 1.42 -12.49 -14.44
C ASP A 159 0.36 -13.28 -13.68
N ARG A 160 -0.88 -13.12 -14.11
CA ARG A 160 -2.03 -13.85 -13.59
C ARG A 160 -2.60 -14.67 -14.73
N GLU A 161 -3.01 -15.89 -14.44
CA GLU A 161 -3.57 -16.79 -15.45
C GLU A 161 -5.10 -16.71 -15.39
N CYS A 162 -5.72 -16.76 -16.56
CA CYS A 162 -7.15 -16.90 -16.74
C CYS A 162 -7.58 -18.25 -16.16
N ALA A 163 -8.58 -18.24 -15.28
CA ALA A 163 -9.09 -19.44 -14.61
C ALA A 163 -9.69 -20.46 -15.60
N THR A 164 -10.07 -20.02 -16.79
CA THR A 164 -10.71 -20.87 -17.82
C THR A 164 -9.70 -21.48 -18.79
N CYS A 165 -8.80 -20.67 -19.37
CA CYS A 165 -7.92 -21.11 -20.46
C CYS A 165 -6.42 -21.11 -20.13
N GLY A 166 -6.00 -20.46 -19.03
CA GLY A 166 -4.60 -20.32 -18.65
C GLY A 166 -3.83 -19.17 -19.31
N ASP A 167 -4.43 -18.47 -20.29
CA ASP A 167 -3.82 -17.26 -20.89
C ASP A 167 -3.72 -16.10 -19.89
N PRO A 168 -2.92 -15.06 -20.15
CA PRO A 168 -2.82 -13.91 -19.25
C PRO A 168 -4.18 -13.27 -18.94
N ALA A 169 -4.52 -13.19 -17.65
CA ALA A 169 -5.72 -12.56 -17.17
C ALA A 169 -5.55 -11.04 -17.11
N THR A 170 -6.55 -10.34 -17.64
CA THR A 170 -6.62 -8.89 -17.69
C THR A 170 -7.77 -8.36 -16.82
N GLU A 171 -8.74 -9.21 -16.49
CA GLU A 171 -9.96 -8.82 -15.80
C GLU A 171 -10.24 -9.69 -14.56
N ILE A 172 -10.87 -9.07 -13.57
CA ILE A 172 -11.27 -9.68 -12.30
C ILE A 172 -12.77 -9.47 -12.12
N CYS A 173 -13.55 -10.55 -12.08
CA CYS A 173 -14.96 -10.48 -11.71
C CYS A 173 -15.08 -10.27 -10.19
N GLN A 174 -15.45 -9.06 -9.76
CA GLN A 174 -15.56 -8.67 -8.34
C GLN A 174 -16.50 -9.60 -7.54
N THR A 175 -17.61 -10.01 -8.17
CA THR A 175 -18.61 -10.89 -7.55
C THR A 175 -18.03 -12.28 -7.28
N CYS A 176 -17.31 -12.82 -8.26
CA CYS A 176 -16.63 -14.11 -8.11
C CYS A 176 -15.41 -14.02 -7.19
N LEU A 177 -14.69 -12.90 -7.17
CA LEU A 177 -13.49 -12.75 -6.33
C LEU A 177 -13.80 -12.98 -4.85
N ARG A 178 -14.95 -12.47 -4.38
CA ARG A 178 -15.40 -12.62 -2.99
C ARG A 178 -15.75 -14.06 -2.59
N THR A 179 -16.10 -14.91 -3.57
CA THR A 179 -16.63 -16.26 -3.31
C THR A 179 -15.68 -17.37 -3.75
N ARG A 180 -14.93 -17.15 -4.83
CA ARG A 180 -14.04 -18.14 -5.49
C ARG A 180 -12.56 -17.71 -5.50
N GLY A 181 -12.25 -16.50 -5.06
CA GLY A 181 -10.86 -16.02 -4.98
C GLY A 181 -10.18 -15.98 -6.35
N PRO A 182 -8.99 -16.60 -6.53
CA PRO A 182 -8.25 -16.57 -7.80
C PRO A 182 -8.98 -17.12 -9.02
N GLU A 183 -10.03 -17.93 -8.84
CA GLU A 183 -10.87 -18.43 -9.94
C GLU A 183 -11.76 -17.34 -10.57
N ALA A 184 -11.64 -16.09 -10.12
CA ALA A 184 -12.35 -14.94 -10.64
C ALA A 184 -11.54 -14.11 -11.65
N LEU A 185 -10.37 -14.59 -12.06
CA LEU A 185 -9.48 -13.92 -13.00
C LEU A 185 -9.69 -14.49 -14.41
N PHE A 186 -9.87 -13.62 -15.39
CA PHE A 186 -10.17 -13.99 -16.76
C PHE A 186 -9.34 -13.16 -17.76
N CYS A 187 -9.05 -13.75 -18.92
CA CYS A 187 -8.75 -12.97 -20.11
C CYS A 187 -10.05 -12.37 -20.65
N GLU A 188 -9.94 -11.35 -21.51
CA GLU A 188 -11.08 -10.62 -22.08
C GLU A 188 -12.12 -11.56 -22.73
N GLU A 189 -11.70 -12.51 -23.56
CA GLU A 189 -12.61 -13.47 -24.22
C GLU A 189 -13.37 -14.36 -23.21
N CYS A 190 -12.68 -14.82 -22.16
CA CYS A 190 -13.32 -15.64 -21.13
C CYS A 190 -14.20 -14.82 -20.18
N ALA A 191 -13.91 -13.53 -19.99
CA ALA A 191 -14.75 -12.63 -19.21
C ALA A 191 -16.09 -12.37 -19.94
N GLU A 192 -16.06 -12.14 -21.25
CA GLU A 192 -17.27 -12.01 -22.07
C GLU A 192 -18.13 -13.28 -21.98
N ALA A 193 -17.51 -14.46 -22.09
CA ALA A 193 -18.22 -15.73 -21.94
C ALA A 193 -18.81 -15.90 -20.53
N HIS A 194 -18.06 -15.49 -19.49
CA HIS A 194 -18.48 -15.58 -18.10
C HIS A 194 -19.69 -14.69 -17.76
N GLU A 195 -19.94 -13.60 -18.51
CA GLU A 195 -21.07 -12.70 -18.26
C GLU A 195 -22.42 -13.43 -18.20
N ALA A 196 -22.62 -14.42 -19.07
CA ALA A 196 -23.87 -15.18 -19.13
C ALA A 196 -24.05 -16.16 -17.95
N GLU A 197 -22.98 -16.52 -17.26
CA GLU A 197 -22.97 -17.49 -16.16
C GLU A 197 -22.98 -16.82 -14.77
N CYS A 198 -22.64 -15.54 -14.71
CA CYS A 198 -22.52 -14.80 -13.47
C CYS A 198 -23.83 -14.10 -13.10
N ASP A 199 -24.26 -14.23 -11.84
CA ASP A 199 -25.47 -13.54 -11.35
C ASP A 199 -25.35 -12.01 -11.42
N ARG A 200 -24.15 -11.48 -11.15
CA ARG A 200 -23.85 -10.05 -11.14
C ARG A 200 -22.43 -9.80 -11.65
N PRO A 201 -22.17 -9.91 -12.96
CA PRO A 201 -20.84 -9.65 -13.50
C PRO A 201 -20.47 -8.19 -13.23
N ALA A 202 -19.26 -7.99 -12.71
CA ALA A 202 -18.69 -6.68 -12.48
C ALA A 202 -17.17 -6.82 -12.57
N TYR A 203 -16.57 -6.31 -13.63
CA TYR A 203 -15.15 -6.51 -13.90
C TYR A 203 -14.31 -5.32 -13.45
N LEU A 204 -13.08 -5.61 -13.02
CA LEU A 204 -12.01 -4.64 -12.77
C LEU A 204 -10.73 -5.12 -13.42
N PRO A 205 -9.83 -4.20 -13.78
CA PRO A 205 -8.55 -4.57 -14.35
C PRO A 205 -7.66 -5.27 -13.30
N VAL A 206 -6.87 -6.22 -13.79
CA VAL A 206 -5.73 -6.79 -13.07
C VAL A 206 -4.63 -5.73 -13.00
N VAL A 207 -4.32 -5.24 -11.79
CA VAL A 207 -3.36 -4.14 -11.57
C VAL A 207 -2.36 -4.45 -10.46
N ASN A 208 -1.27 -3.68 -10.41
CA ASN A 208 -0.18 -3.87 -9.46
C ASN A 208 -0.47 -3.26 -8.09
N SER A 209 -1.47 -3.84 -7.42
CA SER A 209 -1.92 -3.40 -6.10
C SER A 209 -2.56 -4.53 -5.29
N PRO A 210 -2.39 -4.52 -3.96
CA PRO A 210 -3.10 -5.41 -3.04
C PRO A 210 -4.61 -5.13 -2.98
N ARG A 211 -5.09 -4.05 -3.60
CA ARG A 211 -6.51 -3.71 -3.76
C ARG A 211 -7.11 -4.08 -5.12
N SER A 212 -6.31 -4.58 -6.07
CA SER A 212 -6.82 -5.06 -7.37
C SER A 212 -8.00 -6.02 -7.18
N GLY A 213 -9.12 -5.73 -7.85
CA GLY A 213 -10.37 -6.48 -7.78
C GLY A 213 -11.38 -6.01 -6.71
N VAL A 214 -11.12 -4.91 -5.98
CA VAL A 214 -11.94 -4.47 -4.84
C VAL A 214 -12.53 -3.07 -5.06
N CYS A 215 -13.83 -2.90 -4.74
CA CYS A 215 -14.50 -1.60 -4.54
C CYS A 215 -14.30 -0.57 -5.68
N GLY A 216 -14.24 -1.02 -6.93
CA GLY A 216 -14.06 -0.12 -8.08
C GLY A 216 -12.63 0.36 -8.32
N TYR A 217 -11.63 -0.16 -7.61
CA TYR A 217 -10.24 0.24 -7.79
C TYR A 217 -9.67 -0.25 -9.13
N THR A 218 -9.15 0.66 -9.95
CA THR A 218 -8.66 0.39 -11.32
C THR A 218 -7.16 0.59 -11.51
N GLY A 219 -6.40 0.82 -10.43
CA GLY A 219 -4.99 1.21 -10.51
C GLY A 219 -4.79 2.65 -10.10
#